data_AF-A0A9D7PTP2-F1
#
_entry.id   AF-A0A9D7PTP2-F1
#
_cell.length_a   1.000
_cell.length_b   1.000
_cell.length_c   1.000
_cell.angle_alpha   90.00
_cell.angle_beta   90.00
_cell.angle_gamma   90.00
#
_symmetry.space_group_name_H-M   'P 1'
#
loop_
_entity.id
_entity.type
_entity.pdbx_description
1 polymer ?
#
loop_
_entity_poly.entity_id
_entity_poly.type
_entity_poly.pdbx_seq_one_letter_code
_entity_poly.pdbx_strand_id
1 'polypeptide(L)'
;MPCVLFDEEKEAEHWIELKHTGQNDGVGTVVWDAQQKARYDERVKGTSSYALQVIDFLQKEDSVDSELKKNLSKVKSSSLQRLVTDPDFRRVAGIDIKDGKVITRYEPSEVAKPLSKAANDLLRKDFTVKDIYYKDDRLNYLETFKKTDLPDKTQELSGNWELISTTRPKKADPKKDKPKGKKSNPLISKRHTIIPKSTIIPISQPRVNKIYHELKDLDLRDFENSGAIAFRVFIELSMDSYIEKNPITGVNENSKLSHKLKSVASDLESKGVLDKTN
;
A
#
# COMPACT_ATOMS: atom_id res chain seq x y z
N MET A 1 40.77 -0.87 28.32
CA MET A 1 39.62 -1.79 28.55
C MET A 1 40.14 -3.22 28.43
N PRO A 2 39.81 -4.13 29.37
CA PRO A 2 40.09 -5.54 29.21
C PRO A 2 39.28 -6.12 28.03
N CYS A 3 39.92 -6.92 27.19
CA CYS A 3 39.27 -7.68 26.12
C CYS A 3 38.76 -8.99 26.72
N VAL A 4 37.50 -9.34 26.46
CA VAL A 4 36.90 -10.62 26.89
C VAL A 4 36.65 -11.45 25.65
N LEU A 5 37.26 -12.64 25.61
CA LEU A 5 37.05 -13.63 24.55
C LEU A 5 35.94 -14.58 25.02
N PHE A 6 34.95 -14.82 24.16
CA PHE A 6 33.90 -15.82 24.39
C PHE A 6 34.19 -17.04 23.53
N ASP A 7 33.86 -18.23 24.04
CA ASP A 7 34.10 -19.49 23.33
C ASP A 7 33.07 -19.70 22.20
N GLU A 8 31.84 -19.22 22.39
CA GLU A 8 30.77 -19.26 21.38
C GLU A 8 30.16 -17.87 21.11
N GLU A 9 29.78 -17.59 19.85
CA GLU A 9 29.12 -16.31 19.48
C GLU A 9 27.84 -16.09 20.31
N LYS A 10 27.14 -17.17 20.65
CA LYS A 10 25.90 -17.16 21.44
C LYS A 10 26.10 -16.60 22.86
N GLU A 11 27.25 -16.84 23.48
CA GLU A 11 27.57 -16.31 24.81
C GLU A 11 27.82 -14.80 24.77
N ALA A 12 28.27 -14.29 23.61
CA ALA A 12 28.46 -12.87 23.38
C ALA A 12 27.16 -12.13 23.05
N GLU A 13 26.10 -12.82 22.61
CA GLU A 13 24.84 -12.20 22.14
C GLU A 13 24.21 -11.28 23.20
N HIS A 14 24.09 -11.74 24.45
CA HIS A 14 23.52 -10.93 25.53
C HIS A 14 24.27 -9.59 25.72
N TRP A 15 25.60 -9.61 25.65
CA TRP A 15 26.45 -8.44 25.80
C TRP A 15 26.40 -7.52 24.58
N ILE A 16 26.27 -8.09 23.37
CA ILE A 16 26.07 -7.35 22.13
C ILE A 16 24.72 -6.61 22.19
N GLU A 17 23.64 -7.28 22.60
CA GLU A 17 22.32 -6.67 22.75
C GLU A 17 22.37 -5.50 23.76
N LEU A 18 22.98 -5.70 24.93
CA LEU A 18 23.12 -4.65 25.95
C LEU A 18 23.91 -3.43 25.47
N LYS A 19 24.98 -3.63 24.70
CA LYS A 19 25.81 -2.54 24.16
C LYS A 19 25.09 -1.70 23.10
N HIS A 20 24.16 -2.31 22.35
CA HIS A 20 23.64 -1.72 21.13
C HIS A 20 22.15 -1.34 21.13
N THR A 21 21.35 -1.79 22.10
CA THR A 21 19.87 -1.61 22.08
C THR A 21 19.32 -0.37 22.79
N GLY A 22 20.15 0.62 23.11
CA GLY A 22 19.72 1.90 23.68
C GLY A 22 20.54 2.28 24.91
N GLN A 23 20.07 3.24 25.69
CA GLN A 23 20.85 3.77 26.82
C GLN A 23 21.03 2.75 27.95
N ASN A 24 20.14 1.77 28.14
CA ASN A 24 20.24 0.69 29.15
C ASN A 24 20.85 1.18 30.48
N ASP A 25 20.26 2.23 31.07
CA ASP A 25 20.75 2.87 32.31
C ASP A 25 22.22 3.34 32.28
N GLY A 26 22.74 3.73 31.10
CA GLY A 26 24.11 4.19 30.89
C GLY A 26 25.11 3.10 30.47
N VAL A 27 24.67 1.86 30.25
CA VAL A 27 25.53 0.74 29.86
C VAL A 27 25.78 0.68 28.33
N GLY A 28 24.83 1.18 27.52
CA GLY A 28 24.93 1.15 26.06
C GLY A 28 25.88 2.21 25.51
N THR A 29 26.91 1.79 24.77
CA THR A 29 27.98 2.68 24.27
C THR A 29 27.90 2.98 22.77
N VAL A 30 27.26 2.12 21.96
CA VAL A 30 27.13 2.32 20.50
C VAL A 30 25.73 1.96 20.06
N VAL A 31 24.88 2.95 19.80
CA VAL A 31 23.47 2.72 19.44
C VAL A 31 23.36 2.16 18.01
N TRP A 32 22.68 1.01 17.85
CA TRP A 32 22.28 0.54 16.52
C TRP A 32 21.13 1.37 15.96
N ASP A 33 21.16 1.58 14.64
CA ASP A 33 19.98 2.03 13.93
C ASP A 33 18.90 0.94 13.88
N ALA A 34 17.70 1.32 13.47
CA ALA A 34 16.55 0.42 13.47
C ALA A 34 16.68 -0.76 12.47
N GLN A 35 17.49 -0.64 11.41
CA GLN A 35 17.75 -1.75 10.49
C GLN A 35 18.76 -2.73 11.09
N GLN A 36 19.84 -2.21 11.68
CA GLN A 36 20.87 -3.03 12.34
C GLN A 36 20.28 -3.86 13.47
N LYS A 37 19.45 -3.25 14.32
CA LYS A 37 18.74 -3.97 15.38
C LYS A 37 17.83 -5.06 14.83
N ALA A 38 17.04 -4.75 13.80
CA ALA A 38 16.14 -5.73 13.19
C ALA A 38 16.90 -6.90 12.53
N ARG A 39 18.06 -6.66 11.92
CA ARG A 39 18.90 -7.71 11.31
C ARG A 39 19.56 -8.58 12.38
N TYR A 40 19.97 -7.99 13.49
CA TYR A 40 20.44 -8.75 14.64
C TYR A 40 19.33 -9.63 15.23
N ASP A 41 18.14 -9.08 15.44
CA ASP A 41 16.97 -9.84 15.91
C ASP A 41 16.60 -10.97 14.94
N GLU A 42 16.68 -10.76 13.62
CA GLU A 42 16.47 -11.81 12.63
C GLU A 42 17.50 -12.94 12.77
N ARG A 43 18.77 -12.60 12.95
CA ARG A 43 19.87 -13.56 13.11
C ARG A 43 19.75 -14.38 14.40
N VAL A 44 19.39 -13.73 15.50
CA VAL A 44 19.38 -14.34 16.85
C VAL A 44 18.04 -14.96 17.21
N LYS A 45 16.93 -14.28 16.90
CA LYS A 45 15.56 -14.66 17.27
C LYS A 45 14.80 -15.30 16.10
N GLY A 46 15.40 -15.39 14.91
CA GLY A 46 14.80 -15.98 13.71
C GLY A 46 13.59 -15.23 13.15
N THR A 47 13.29 -14.02 13.65
CA THR A 47 12.09 -13.26 13.30
C THR A 47 12.44 -12.07 12.42
N SER A 48 12.17 -12.18 11.12
CA SER A 48 12.41 -11.10 10.16
C SER A 48 11.29 -10.07 10.21
N SER A 49 11.62 -8.80 10.50
CA SER A 49 10.62 -7.72 10.45
C SER A 49 10.07 -7.55 9.02
N TYR A 50 8.79 -7.23 8.88
CA TYR A 50 8.18 -7.00 7.57
C TYR A 50 8.88 -5.90 6.76
N ALA A 51 9.41 -4.89 7.44
CA ALA A 51 10.23 -3.85 6.81
C ALA A 51 11.51 -4.42 6.19
N LEU A 52 12.22 -5.32 6.88
CA LEU A 52 13.42 -5.97 6.33
C LEU A 52 13.06 -6.88 5.14
N GLN A 53 11.97 -7.64 5.23
CA GLN A 53 11.48 -8.44 4.12
C GLN A 53 11.22 -7.60 2.87
N VAL A 54 10.64 -6.40 3.04
CA VAL A 54 10.43 -5.43 1.96
C VAL A 54 11.74 -4.83 1.46
N ILE A 55 12.66 -4.46 2.34
CA ILE A 55 13.97 -3.90 1.95
C ILE A 55 14.77 -4.92 1.13
N ASP A 56 14.83 -6.17 1.58
CA ASP A 56 15.56 -7.23 0.88
C ASP A 56 14.91 -7.58 -0.46
N PHE A 57 13.57 -7.54 -0.53
CA PHE A 57 12.84 -7.65 -1.79
C PHE A 57 13.21 -6.53 -2.76
N LEU A 58 13.15 -5.27 -2.33
CA LEU A 58 13.50 -4.11 -3.16
C LEU A 58 14.97 -4.13 -3.60
N GLN A 59 15.87 -4.64 -2.74
CA GLN A 59 17.29 -4.77 -3.07
C GLN A 59 17.52 -5.75 -4.24
N LYS A 60 16.73 -6.83 -4.30
CA LYS A 60 16.89 -7.91 -5.29
C LYS A 60 16.07 -7.68 -6.56
N GLU A 61 14.96 -6.97 -6.49
CA GLU A 61 14.05 -6.81 -7.63
C GLU A 61 14.64 -5.92 -8.74
N ASP A 62 14.66 -6.42 -9.98
CA ASP A 62 15.32 -5.76 -11.11
C ASP A 62 14.66 -4.43 -11.52
N SER A 63 13.34 -4.33 -11.33
CA SER A 63 12.56 -3.13 -11.69
C SER A 63 12.79 -1.93 -10.77
N VAL A 64 13.50 -2.12 -9.66
CA VAL A 64 13.80 -1.07 -8.68
C VAL A 64 15.01 -0.26 -9.12
N ASP A 65 14.87 1.06 -9.08
CA ASP A 65 15.92 2.01 -9.46
C ASP A 65 17.22 1.82 -8.67
N SER A 66 18.34 1.97 -9.37
CA SER A 66 19.69 1.73 -8.81
C SER A 66 20.07 2.72 -7.71
N GLU A 67 19.56 3.96 -7.75
CA GLU A 67 19.83 4.97 -6.73
C GLU A 67 19.05 4.65 -5.45
N LEU A 68 17.79 4.19 -5.59
CA LEU A 68 17.04 3.68 -4.44
C LEU A 68 17.77 2.50 -3.80
N LYS A 69 18.24 1.50 -4.58
CA LYS A 69 18.97 0.35 -4.04
C LYS A 69 20.19 0.74 -3.19
N LYS A 70 20.95 1.75 -3.59
CA LYS A 70 22.11 2.25 -2.82
C LYS A 70 21.71 2.89 -1.49
N ASN A 71 20.49 3.42 -1.40
CA ASN A 71 20.01 4.15 -0.23
C ASN A 71 19.06 3.34 0.65
N LEU A 72 18.70 2.10 0.28
CA LEU A 72 17.81 1.23 1.06
C LEU A 72 18.30 1.02 2.50
N SER A 73 19.61 0.96 2.74
CA SER A 73 20.20 0.85 4.08
C SER A 73 19.93 2.05 4.99
N LYS A 74 19.58 3.21 4.42
CA LYS A 74 19.27 4.45 5.16
C LYS A 74 17.77 4.60 5.44
N VAL A 75 16.92 3.75 4.87
CA VAL A 75 15.47 3.80 5.07
C VAL A 75 15.15 3.56 6.54
N LYS A 76 14.31 4.41 7.13
CA LYS A 76 13.88 4.24 8.53
C LYS A 76 12.97 3.00 8.66
N SER A 77 13.54 1.85 9.02
CA SER A 77 12.81 0.56 9.05
C SER A 77 11.58 0.58 9.96
N SER A 78 11.62 1.28 11.10
CA SER A 78 10.47 1.42 11.99
C SER A 78 9.29 2.17 11.35
N SER A 79 9.60 3.13 10.47
CA SER A 79 8.60 3.89 9.71
C SER A 79 8.02 3.05 8.57
N LEU A 80 8.87 2.32 7.86
CA LEU A 80 8.44 1.35 6.85
C LEU A 80 7.59 0.23 7.47
N GLN A 81 7.98 -0.29 8.64
CA GLN A 81 7.24 -1.30 9.39
C GLN A 81 5.83 -0.80 9.74
N ARG A 82 5.69 0.48 10.11
CA ARG A 82 4.39 1.10 10.40
C ARG A 82 3.49 1.15 9.17
N LEU A 83 4.06 1.42 7.99
CA LEU A 83 3.32 1.38 6.74
C LEU A 83 2.94 -0.05 6.36
N VAL A 84 3.89 -0.98 6.35
CA VAL A 84 3.67 -2.38 5.92
C VAL A 84 2.68 -3.12 6.84
N THR A 85 2.60 -2.77 8.13
CA THR A 85 1.61 -3.35 9.04
C THR A 85 0.21 -2.76 8.87
N ASP A 86 0.08 -1.57 8.29
CA ASP A 86 -1.21 -0.91 8.11
C ASP A 86 -2.07 -1.64 7.06
N PRO A 87 -3.31 -2.07 7.40
CA PRO A 87 -4.17 -2.79 6.46
C PRO A 87 -4.51 -2.03 5.17
N ASP A 88 -4.61 -0.70 5.23
CA ASP A 88 -4.93 0.10 4.04
C ASP A 88 -3.72 0.21 3.13
N PHE A 89 -2.53 0.44 3.69
CA PHE A 89 -1.30 0.41 2.91
C PHE A 89 -1.09 -0.95 2.24
N ARG A 90 -1.30 -2.06 2.96
CA ARG A 90 -1.19 -3.41 2.38
C ARG A 90 -2.10 -3.62 1.18
N ARG A 91 -3.37 -3.21 1.28
CA ARG A 91 -4.35 -3.31 0.20
C ARG A 91 -4.01 -2.43 -1.01
N VAL A 92 -3.40 -1.27 -0.79
CA VAL A 92 -2.93 -0.36 -1.84
C VAL A 92 -1.69 -0.94 -2.52
N ALA A 93 -0.71 -1.39 -1.73
CA ALA A 93 0.55 -1.94 -2.22
C ALA A 93 0.40 -3.34 -2.85
N GLY A 94 -0.75 -4.00 -2.67
CA GLY A 94 -0.99 -5.33 -3.20
C GLY A 94 -0.30 -6.45 -2.42
N ILE A 95 0.02 -6.21 -1.14
CA ILE A 95 0.67 -7.18 -0.26
C ILE A 95 -0.29 -7.64 0.84
N ASP A 96 0.02 -8.77 1.45
CA ASP A 96 -0.63 -9.29 2.65
C ASP A 96 0.42 -9.85 3.61
N ILE A 97 0.01 -10.17 4.83
CA ILE A 97 0.88 -10.78 5.83
C ILE A 97 0.27 -12.11 6.23
N LYS A 98 1.03 -13.18 6.07
CA LYS A 98 0.64 -14.53 6.48
C LYS A 98 1.82 -15.25 7.12
N ASP A 99 1.59 -15.88 8.28
CA ASP A 99 2.59 -16.68 8.98
C ASP A 99 3.92 -15.93 9.21
N GLY A 100 3.84 -14.64 9.57
CA GLY A 100 5.02 -13.80 9.79
C GLY A 100 5.75 -13.36 8.51
N LYS A 101 5.19 -13.61 7.33
CA LYS A 101 5.81 -13.27 6.04
C LYS A 101 4.97 -12.32 5.22
N VAL A 102 5.63 -11.40 4.53
CA VAL A 102 4.99 -10.54 3.53
C VAL A 102 4.81 -11.32 2.25
N ILE A 103 3.56 -11.41 1.80
CA ILE A 103 3.18 -12.15 0.61
C ILE A 103 2.49 -11.22 -0.39
N THR A 104 2.49 -11.59 -1.66
CA THR A 104 1.75 -10.91 -2.72
C THR A 104 1.06 -11.90 -3.65
N ARG A 105 0.03 -11.42 -4.34
CA ARG A 105 -0.64 -12.11 -5.45
C ARG A 105 -0.35 -11.47 -6.80
N TYR A 106 0.43 -10.41 -6.84
CA TYR A 106 0.71 -9.65 -8.05
C TYR A 106 2.17 -9.80 -8.45
N GLU A 107 2.46 -9.49 -9.71
CA GLU A 107 3.82 -9.55 -10.24
C GLU A 107 4.81 -8.74 -9.40
N PRO A 108 6.03 -9.26 -9.11
CA PRO A 108 7.04 -8.56 -8.32
C PRO A 108 7.30 -7.12 -8.77
N SER A 109 7.37 -6.87 -10.08
CA SER A 109 7.58 -5.53 -10.62
C SER A 109 6.44 -4.56 -10.34
N GLU A 110 5.20 -5.04 -10.24
CA GLU A 110 4.04 -4.21 -9.92
C GLU A 110 4.00 -3.87 -8.44
N VAL A 111 4.30 -4.83 -7.58
CA VAL A 111 4.39 -4.66 -6.12
C VAL A 111 5.57 -3.78 -5.73
N ALA A 112 6.65 -3.80 -6.52
CA ALA A 112 7.82 -2.96 -6.29
C ALA A 112 7.51 -1.47 -6.43
N LYS A 113 6.54 -1.05 -7.26
CA LYS A 113 6.18 0.37 -7.46
C LYS A 113 5.75 1.07 -6.16
N PRO A 114 4.69 0.63 -5.46
CA PRO A 114 4.23 1.29 -4.25
C PRO A 114 5.25 1.21 -3.11
N LEU A 115 5.98 0.09 -3.02
CA LEU A 115 7.02 -0.11 -2.01
C LEU A 115 8.23 0.80 -2.26
N SER A 116 8.65 0.96 -3.52
CA SER A 116 9.74 1.86 -3.91
C SER A 116 9.37 3.31 -3.66
N LYS A 117 8.13 3.70 -3.98
CA LYS A 117 7.61 5.03 -3.66
C LYS A 117 7.70 5.30 -2.15
N ALA A 118 7.22 4.36 -1.34
CA ALA A 118 7.29 4.50 0.12
C ALA A 118 8.72 4.54 0.67
N ALA A 119 9.63 3.73 0.13
CA ALA A 119 11.03 3.77 0.52
C ALA A 119 11.69 5.12 0.16
N ASN A 120 11.44 5.63 -1.06
CA ASN A 120 11.91 6.94 -1.48
C ASN A 120 11.36 8.07 -0.61
N ASP A 121 10.06 8.05 -0.30
CA ASP A 121 9.46 9.07 0.55
C ASP A 121 10.06 9.06 1.96
N LEU A 122 10.34 7.88 2.53
CA LEU A 122 11.01 7.75 3.82
C LEU A 122 12.48 8.22 3.84
N LEU A 123 13.11 8.33 2.68
CA LEU A 123 14.48 8.86 2.53
C LEU A 123 14.51 10.38 2.40
N ARG A 124 13.37 11.01 2.07
CA ARG A 124 13.30 12.46 1.96
C ARG A 124 13.43 13.13 3.33
N LYS A 125 14.08 14.29 3.35
CA LYS A 125 14.32 15.06 4.60
C LYS A 125 13.06 15.71 5.14
N ASP A 126 12.10 16.05 4.27
CA ASP A 126 10.84 16.68 4.62
C ASP A 126 9.76 15.66 5.04
N PHE A 127 10.02 14.36 4.88
CA PHE A 127 9.14 13.30 5.33
C PHE A 127 9.58 12.78 6.69
N THR A 128 8.68 12.85 7.67
CA THR A 128 8.95 12.47 9.04
C THR A 128 7.99 11.40 9.51
N VAL A 129 8.27 10.86 10.71
CA VAL A 129 7.37 9.89 11.34
C VAL A 129 5.96 10.47 11.56
N LYS A 130 5.86 11.80 11.76
CA LYS A 130 4.57 12.48 12.00
C LYS A 130 3.61 12.33 10.82
N ASP A 131 4.13 12.24 9.61
CA ASP A 131 3.34 12.13 8.38
C ASP A 131 2.67 10.75 8.23
N ILE A 132 2.99 9.79 9.09
CA ILE A 132 2.44 8.42 9.06
C ILE A 132 2.13 7.86 10.45
N TYR A 133 2.16 8.69 11.50
CA TYR A 133 2.12 8.20 12.87
C TYR A 133 0.74 7.66 13.22
N TYR A 134 -0.30 8.47 13.03
CA TYR A 134 -1.69 8.10 13.27
C TYR A 134 -2.34 7.48 12.04
N LYS A 135 -3.53 6.91 12.23
CA LYS A 135 -4.26 6.23 11.18
C LYS A 135 -4.64 7.18 10.04
N ASP A 136 -5.14 8.37 10.37
CA ASP A 136 -5.53 9.36 9.37
C ASP A 136 -4.31 9.93 8.62
N ASP A 137 -3.17 10.12 9.29
CA ASP A 137 -1.91 10.52 8.62
C ASP A 137 -1.52 9.53 7.52
N ARG A 138 -1.62 8.22 7.81
CA ARG A 138 -1.36 7.17 6.81
C ARG A 138 -2.36 7.19 5.66
N LEU A 139 -3.63 7.46 5.95
CA LEU A 139 -4.64 7.58 4.88
C LEU A 139 -4.35 8.78 3.97
N ASN A 140 -4.02 9.93 4.55
CA ASN A 140 -3.62 11.13 3.80
C ASN A 140 -2.35 10.87 2.97
N TYR A 141 -1.36 10.17 3.54
CA TYR A 141 -0.17 9.76 2.82
C TYR A 141 -0.50 8.85 1.63
N LEU A 142 -1.42 7.89 1.79
CA LEU A 142 -1.85 7.00 0.70
C LEU A 142 -2.53 7.75 -0.45
N GLU A 143 -3.16 8.89 -0.20
CA GLU A 143 -3.78 9.72 -1.24
C GLU A 143 -2.76 10.40 -2.15
N THR A 144 -1.50 10.50 -1.71
CA THR A 144 -0.41 11.00 -2.55
C THR A 144 0.06 9.99 -3.61
N PHE A 145 -0.43 8.74 -3.58
CA PHE A 145 -0.06 7.71 -4.57
C PHE A 145 -0.74 7.97 -5.90
N LYS A 146 0.05 8.07 -6.97
CA LYS A 146 -0.44 8.19 -8.33
C LYS A 146 -0.72 6.82 -8.90
N LYS A 147 -1.51 6.75 -9.97
CA LYS A 147 -1.78 5.49 -10.69
C LYS A 147 -0.50 4.76 -11.12
N THR A 148 0.56 5.50 -11.44
CA THR A 148 1.88 4.96 -11.80
C THR A 148 2.62 4.31 -10.63
N ASP A 149 2.27 4.68 -9.40
CA ASP A 149 2.88 4.16 -8.17
C ASP A 149 2.12 2.95 -7.64
N LEU A 150 0.95 2.65 -8.19
CA LEU A 150 0.09 1.54 -7.77
C LEU A 150 0.35 0.31 -8.63
N PRO A 151 0.20 -0.90 -8.06
CA PRO A 151 0.33 -2.13 -8.82
C PRO A 151 -0.82 -2.25 -9.82
N ASP A 152 -0.53 -2.69 -11.03
CA ASP A 152 -1.53 -3.18 -11.95
C ASP A 152 -2.10 -4.50 -11.45
N LYS A 153 -3.31 -4.43 -10.88
CA LYS A 153 -4.00 -5.59 -10.28
C LYS A 153 -4.44 -6.63 -11.31
N THR A 154 -4.31 -6.38 -12.60
CA THR A 154 -4.57 -7.38 -13.64
C THR A 154 -3.40 -8.38 -13.77
N GLN A 155 -2.20 -8.01 -13.32
CA GLN A 155 -1.01 -8.85 -13.37
C GLN A 155 -0.93 -9.79 -12.16
N GLU A 156 -1.89 -10.70 -12.06
CA GLU A 156 -1.94 -11.69 -10.97
C GLU A 156 -1.02 -12.90 -11.21
N LEU A 157 -0.48 -13.41 -10.10
CA LEU A 157 0.29 -14.64 -10.02
C LEU A 157 -0.62 -15.85 -9.86
N SER A 158 -0.10 -17.03 -10.23
CA SER A 158 -0.83 -18.30 -10.08
C SER A 158 -1.13 -18.71 -8.63
N GLY A 159 -0.53 -18.03 -7.66
CA GLY A 159 -0.69 -18.23 -6.22
C GLY A 159 -0.03 -17.11 -5.42
N ASN A 160 -0.15 -17.20 -4.09
CA ASN A 160 0.56 -16.28 -3.20
C ASN A 160 2.07 -16.54 -3.29
N TRP A 161 2.86 -15.48 -3.33
CA TRP A 161 4.31 -15.53 -3.35
C TRP A 161 4.90 -14.72 -2.19
N GLU A 162 5.90 -15.26 -1.51
CA GLU A 162 6.59 -14.61 -0.39
C GLU A 162 7.68 -13.68 -0.92
N LEU A 163 7.72 -12.42 -0.45
CA LEU A 163 8.69 -11.41 -0.90
C LEU A 163 10.15 -11.82 -0.67
N ILE A 164 10.39 -12.65 0.34
CA ILE A 164 11.71 -13.18 0.70
C ILE A 164 12.08 -14.47 -0.04
N SER A 165 11.21 -14.99 -0.92
CA SER A 165 11.50 -16.22 -1.66
C SER A 165 12.69 -16.04 -2.59
N THR A 166 13.52 -17.08 -2.68
CA THR A 166 14.67 -17.13 -3.59
C THR A 166 14.27 -17.47 -5.04
N THR A 167 13.02 -17.86 -5.26
CA THR A 167 12.51 -18.27 -6.57
C THR A 167 11.49 -17.28 -7.09
N ARG A 168 11.65 -16.82 -8.33
CA ARG A 168 10.70 -15.88 -8.95
C ARG A 168 9.36 -16.58 -9.24
N PRO A 169 8.21 -15.96 -8.97
CA PRO A 169 6.92 -16.59 -9.16
C PRO A 169 6.57 -16.74 -10.64
N LYS A 170 5.82 -17.79 -10.98
CA LYS A 170 5.24 -17.97 -12.32
C LYS A 170 3.97 -17.13 -12.45
N LYS A 171 3.85 -16.36 -13.54
CA LYS A 171 2.62 -15.64 -13.89
C LYS A 171 1.43 -16.60 -13.99
N ALA A 172 0.23 -16.12 -13.69
CA ALA A 172 -0.97 -16.92 -13.92
C ALA A 172 -1.15 -17.18 -15.42
N ASP A 173 -1.31 -18.44 -15.82
CA ASP A 173 -1.79 -18.75 -17.17
C ASP A 173 -3.25 -18.30 -17.29
N PRO A 174 -3.64 -17.52 -18.32
CA PRO A 174 -5.02 -17.06 -18.51
C PRO A 174 -6.03 -18.19 -18.79
N LYS A 175 -5.59 -19.47 -18.81
CA LYS A 175 -6.41 -20.65 -19.14
C LYS A 175 -6.65 -21.63 -17.99
N LYS A 176 -6.28 -21.31 -16.75
CA LYS A 176 -6.61 -22.14 -15.57
C LYS A 176 -7.42 -21.35 -14.56
N ASP A 177 -8.73 -21.31 -14.75
CA ASP A 177 -9.68 -20.93 -13.71
C ASP A 177 -9.49 -21.86 -12.50
N LYS A 178 -8.91 -21.32 -11.41
CA LYS A 178 -9.02 -21.96 -10.09
C LYS A 178 -10.37 -21.59 -9.51
N PRO A 179 -11.06 -22.53 -8.82
CA PRO A 179 -12.34 -22.23 -8.18
C PRO A 179 -12.13 -21.11 -7.15
N LYS A 180 -12.89 -20.01 -7.32
CA LYS A 180 -12.94 -18.91 -6.35
C LYS A 180 -13.46 -19.48 -5.03
N GLY A 181 -12.56 -19.82 -4.11
CA GLY A 181 -12.92 -20.09 -2.73
C GLY A 181 -13.67 -18.88 -2.20
N LYS A 182 -14.92 -19.08 -1.76
CA LYS A 182 -15.74 -18.03 -1.15
C LYS A 182 -14.99 -17.55 0.10
N LYS A 183 -14.28 -16.43 0.00
CA LYS A 183 -13.84 -15.69 1.18
C LYS A 183 -15.12 -15.26 1.90
N SER A 184 -15.19 -15.50 3.21
CA SER A 184 -16.23 -14.87 4.02
C SER A 184 -16.11 -13.36 3.82
N ASN A 185 -17.17 -12.75 3.30
CA ASN A 185 -17.27 -11.30 3.33
C ASN A 185 -17.17 -10.91 4.81
N PRO A 186 -16.22 -10.05 5.21
CA PRO A 186 -16.33 -9.45 6.53
C PRO A 186 -17.71 -8.80 6.59
N LEU A 187 -18.49 -9.15 7.63
CA LEU A 187 -19.73 -8.46 7.93
C LEU A 187 -19.45 -6.98 7.78
N ILE A 188 -20.28 -6.30 6.97
CA ILE A 188 -20.26 -4.86 6.76
C ILE A 188 -19.86 -4.20 8.08
N SER A 189 -18.62 -3.75 8.14
CA SER A 189 -18.12 -2.91 9.23
C SER A 189 -19.18 -1.83 9.41
N LYS A 190 -19.51 -1.50 10.68
CA LYS A 190 -20.45 -0.45 11.09
C LYS A 190 -20.08 0.89 10.43
N ARG A 191 -20.35 1.01 9.13
CA ARG A 191 -19.84 2.06 8.28
C ARG A 191 -20.87 3.16 8.30
N HIS A 192 -20.44 4.31 8.78
CA HIS A 192 -21.28 5.48 8.90
C HIS A 192 -21.06 6.46 7.73
N THR A 193 -20.20 6.15 6.76
CA THR A 193 -19.90 7.01 5.60
C THR A 193 -20.20 6.29 4.27
N ILE A 194 -20.51 7.04 3.20
CA ILE A 194 -20.85 6.47 1.88
C ILE A 194 -19.63 5.82 1.25
N ILE A 195 -18.53 6.57 1.19
CA ILE A 195 -17.26 6.10 0.65
C ILE A 195 -16.40 5.67 1.84
N PRO A 196 -16.02 4.38 1.95
CA PRO A 196 -15.14 3.98 3.02
C PRO A 196 -13.79 4.67 2.88
N LYS A 197 -13.20 5.10 4.02
CA LYS A 197 -11.87 5.71 4.08
C LYS A 197 -10.79 4.90 3.34
N SER A 198 -10.97 3.59 3.32
CA SER A 198 -10.12 2.62 2.65
C SER A 198 -10.19 2.74 1.11
N THR A 199 -11.32 3.10 0.51
CA THR A 199 -11.40 3.28 -0.95
C THR A 199 -10.55 4.46 -1.38
N ILE A 200 -9.54 4.20 -2.23
CA ILE A 200 -8.62 5.20 -2.79
C ILE A 200 -8.86 5.25 -4.30
N ILE A 201 -9.32 6.40 -4.78
CA ILE A 201 -9.58 6.65 -6.20
C ILE A 201 -8.71 7.84 -6.62
N PRO A 202 -7.80 7.69 -7.59
CA PRO A 202 -7.00 8.81 -8.07
C PRO A 202 -7.86 9.74 -8.95
N ILE A 203 -8.26 10.89 -8.40
CA ILE A 203 -9.13 11.86 -9.08
C ILE A 203 -8.32 13.11 -9.42
N SER A 204 -8.20 13.42 -10.71
CA SER A 204 -7.45 14.61 -11.17
C SER A 204 -8.22 15.92 -11.02
N GLN A 205 -9.56 15.88 -11.05
CA GLN A 205 -10.41 17.08 -11.05
C GLN A 205 -10.55 17.59 -9.59
N PRO A 206 -10.11 18.82 -9.26
CA PRO A 206 -10.01 19.28 -7.87
C PRO A 206 -11.33 19.33 -7.09
N ARG A 207 -12.42 19.75 -7.73
CA ARG A 207 -13.77 19.84 -7.14
C ARG A 207 -14.33 18.45 -6.87
N VAL A 208 -14.21 17.52 -7.82
CA VAL A 208 -14.63 16.12 -7.65
C VAL A 208 -13.82 15.46 -6.55
N ASN A 209 -12.50 15.72 -6.50
CA ASN A 209 -11.65 15.20 -5.46
C ASN A 209 -12.05 15.72 -4.07
N LYS A 210 -12.38 17.02 -3.94
CA LYS A 210 -12.88 17.59 -2.69
C LYS A 210 -14.17 16.91 -2.20
N ILE A 211 -15.16 16.74 -3.09
CA ILE A 211 -16.42 16.05 -2.75
C ILE A 211 -16.16 14.59 -2.38
N TYR A 212 -15.23 13.92 -3.06
CA TYR A 212 -14.80 12.56 -2.71
C TYR A 212 -14.24 12.47 -1.29
N HIS A 213 -13.41 13.42 -0.85
CA HIS A 213 -12.93 13.45 0.54
C HIS A 213 -14.07 13.76 1.53
N GLU A 214 -14.95 14.72 1.22
CA GLU A 214 -16.12 15.01 2.06
C GLU A 214 -16.99 13.75 2.26
N LEU A 215 -17.23 12.95 1.21
CA LEU A 215 -17.98 11.71 1.28
C LEU A 215 -17.29 10.57 2.04
N LYS A 216 -15.97 10.68 2.29
CA LYS A 216 -15.21 9.73 3.13
C LYS A 216 -15.34 10.03 4.62
N ASP A 217 -15.62 11.28 4.96
CA ASP A 217 -15.67 11.76 6.34
C ASP A 217 -17.09 12.09 6.82
N LEU A 218 -18.04 12.34 5.91
CA LEU A 218 -19.41 12.69 6.27
C LEU A 218 -20.14 11.53 6.96
N ASP A 219 -20.53 11.74 8.21
CA ASP A 219 -21.30 10.80 9.02
C ASP A 219 -22.79 10.82 8.65
N LEU A 220 -23.27 9.70 8.11
CA LEU A 220 -24.65 9.50 7.68
C LEU A 220 -25.65 9.37 8.83
N ARG A 221 -25.19 9.19 10.07
CA ARG A 221 -26.09 9.22 11.25
C ARG A 221 -26.65 10.62 11.48
N ASP A 222 -25.85 11.63 11.17
CA ASP A 222 -26.19 13.04 11.38
C ASP A 222 -26.61 13.71 10.06
N PHE A 223 -26.03 13.28 8.92
CA PHE A 223 -26.14 13.99 7.64
C PHE A 223 -26.56 13.10 6.45
N GLU A 224 -27.56 12.25 6.63
CA GLU A 224 -28.05 11.32 5.59
C GLU A 224 -28.41 12.02 4.26
N ASN A 225 -29.25 13.06 4.33
CA ASN A 225 -29.71 13.80 3.13
C ASN A 225 -28.57 14.53 2.43
N SER A 226 -27.67 15.17 3.20
CA SER A 226 -26.50 15.83 2.66
C SER A 226 -25.57 14.83 1.96
N GLY A 227 -25.40 13.64 2.54
CA GLY A 227 -24.63 12.55 1.95
C GLY A 227 -25.23 12.08 0.63
N ALA A 228 -26.54 11.88 0.57
CA ALA A 228 -27.23 11.48 -0.66
C ALA A 228 -27.06 12.51 -1.78
N ILE A 229 -27.19 13.80 -1.47
CA ILE A 229 -27.02 14.89 -2.44
C ILE A 229 -25.55 14.98 -2.90
N ALA A 230 -24.59 14.98 -1.97
CA ALA A 230 -23.17 15.03 -2.27
C ALA A 230 -22.73 13.85 -3.15
N PHE A 231 -23.23 12.64 -2.85
CA PHE A 231 -22.94 11.46 -3.65
C PHE A 231 -23.51 11.55 -5.07
N ARG A 232 -24.73 12.06 -5.23
CA ARG A 232 -25.30 12.31 -6.56
C ARG A 232 -24.44 13.29 -7.36
N VAL A 233 -24.04 14.41 -6.73
CA VAL A 233 -23.17 15.42 -7.37
C VAL A 233 -21.81 14.82 -7.72
N PHE A 234 -21.25 13.98 -6.86
CA PHE A 234 -20.00 13.27 -7.11
C PHE A 234 -20.07 12.40 -8.37
N ILE A 235 -21.14 11.60 -8.53
CA ILE A 235 -21.35 10.78 -9.73
C ILE A 235 -21.53 11.65 -10.97
N GLU A 236 -22.35 12.70 -10.90
CA GLU A 236 -22.59 13.63 -12.02
C GLU A 236 -21.28 14.25 -12.54
N LEU A 237 -20.51 14.88 -11.65
CA LEU A 237 -19.27 15.53 -12.03
C LEU A 237 -18.18 14.54 -12.46
N SER A 238 -18.22 13.31 -11.95
CA SER A 238 -17.33 12.23 -12.42
C SER A 238 -17.65 11.85 -13.87
N MET A 239 -18.93 11.79 -14.24
CA MET A 239 -19.34 11.55 -15.64
C MET A 239 -18.95 12.72 -16.53
N ASP A 240 -19.16 13.97 -16.09
CA ASP A 240 -18.77 15.16 -16.84
C ASP A 240 -17.26 15.19 -17.11
N SER A 241 -16.44 14.97 -16.07
CA SER A 241 -14.99 14.93 -16.22
C SER A 241 -14.52 13.78 -17.13
N TYR A 242 -15.26 12.67 -17.20
CA TYR A 242 -14.98 11.60 -18.14
C TYR A 242 -15.29 12.00 -19.58
N ILE A 243 -16.48 12.58 -19.82
CA ILE A 243 -16.95 13.02 -21.15
C ILE A 243 -16.06 14.13 -21.71
N GLU A 244 -15.61 15.07 -20.89
CA GLU A 244 -14.64 16.11 -21.28
C GLU A 244 -13.34 15.51 -21.84
N LYS A 245 -12.84 14.43 -21.21
CA LYS A 245 -11.59 13.76 -21.62
C LYS A 245 -11.78 12.76 -22.74
N ASN A 246 -12.96 12.17 -22.84
CA ASN A 246 -13.33 11.15 -23.82
C ASN A 246 -14.63 11.60 -24.49
N PRO A 247 -14.58 12.46 -25.51
CA PRO A 247 -15.78 12.95 -26.17
C PRO A 247 -16.61 11.80 -26.74
N ILE A 248 -17.85 11.66 -26.28
CA ILE A 248 -18.81 10.65 -26.74
C ILE A 248 -19.87 11.33 -27.60
N THR A 249 -20.11 10.82 -28.80
CA THR A 249 -21.12 11.38 -29.72
C THR A 249 -22.51 11.31 -29.09
N GLY A 250 -23.22 12.44 -29.07
CA GLY A 250 -24.60 12.53 -28.59
C GLY A 250 -24.77 12.74 -27.09
N VAL A 251 -23.69 12.89 -26.32
CA VAL A 251 -23.75 13.24 -24.88
C VAL A 251 -22.89 14.45 -24.58
N ASN A 252 -23.41 15.32 -23.72
CA ASN A 252 -22.71 16.51 -23.21
C ASN A 252 -23.05 16.74 -21.73
N GLU A 253 -22.44 17.77 -21.13
CA GLU A 253 -22.66 18.18 -19.73
C GLU A 253 -24.13 18.49 -19.40
N ASN A 254 -24.92 18.95 -20.39
CA ASN A 254 -26.34 19.27 -20.21
C ASN A 254 -27.26 18.03 -20.35
N SER A 255 -26.70 16.88 -20.70
CA SER A 255 -27.46 15.65 -20.84
C SER A 255 -27.94 15.16 -19.47
N LYS A 256 -29.08 14.47 -19.43
CA LYS A 256 -29.56 13.84 -18.20
C LYS A 256 -28.55 12.82 -17.69
N LEU A 257 -28.36 12.73 -16.37
CA LEU A 257 -27.45 11.78 -15.74
C LEU A 257 -27.65 10.33 -16.22
N SER A 258 -28.91 9.91 -16.39
CA SER A 258 -29.23 8.57 -16.89
C SER A 258 -28.72 8.31 -18.31
N HIS A 259 -28.67 9.35 -19.15
CA HIS A 259 -28.09 9.26 -20.48
C HIS A 259 -26.56 9.22 -20.42
N LYS A 260 -25.96 10.11 -19.61
CA LYS A 260 -24.50 10.12 -19.36
C LYS A 260 -24.00 8.76 -18.89
N LEU A 261 -24.64 8.18 -17.87
CA LEU A 261 -24.28 6.88 -17.32
C LEU A 261 -24.30 5.76 -18.38
N LYS A 262 -25.37 5.68 -19.18
CA LYS A 262 -25.48 4.66 -20.23
C LYS A 262 -24.39 4.80 -21.27
N SER A 263 -24.16 6.02 -21.75
CA SER A 263 -23.19 6.26 -22.82
C SER A 263 -21.75 6.06 -22.34
N VAL A 264 -21.42 6.50 -21.11
CA VAL A 264 -20.12 6.25 -20.49
C VAL A 264 -19.92 4.75 -20.23
N ALA A 265 -20.94 4.04 -19.75
CA ALA A 265 -20.85 2.58 -19.57
C ALA A 265 -20.58 1.86 -20.91
N SER A 266 -21.30 2.20 -21.99
CA SER A 266 -21.06 1.63 -23.31
C SER A 266 -19.67 1.94 -23.87
N ASP A 267 -19.17 3.16 -23.65
CA ASP A 267 -17.80 3.53 -24.05
C ASP A 267 -16.76 2.73 -23.25
N LEU A 268 -16.93 2.59 -21.93
CA LEU A 268 -16.04 1.78 -21.08
C LEU A 268 -16.06 0.29 -21.45
N GLU A 269 -17.22 -0.26 -21.81
CA GLU A 269 -17.33 -1.62 -22.36
C GLU A 269 -16.59 -1.75 -23.68
N SER A 270 -16.74 -0.80 -24.60
CA SER A 270 -16.06 -0.82 -25.90
C SER A 270 -14.53 -0.77 -25.77
N LYS A 271 -14.04 -0.10 -24.71
CA LYS A 271 -12.62 0.00 -24.36
C LYS A 271 -12.11 -1.20 -23.54
N GLY A 272 -12.98 -2.16 -23.20
CA GLY A 272 -12.62 -3.33 -22.40
C GLY A 272 -12.24 -3.00 -20.95
N VAL A 273 -12.67 -1.84 -20.44
CA VAL A 273 -12.42 -1.41 -19.05
C VAL A 273 -13.51 -1.94 -18.11
N LEU A 274 -14.72 -2.14 -18.63
CA LEU A 274 -15.85 -2.72 -17.92
C LEU A 274 -16.12 -4.14 -18.44
N ASP A 275 -16.13 -5.13 -17.55
CA ASP A 275 -16.49 -6.50 -17.90
C ASP A 275 -17.99 -6.60 -18.20
N LYS A 276 -18.36 -7.25 -19.32
CA LYS A 276 -19.74 -7.67 -19.57
C LYS A 276 -20.12 -8.78 -18.60
N THR A 277 -20.56 -8.39 -17.41
CA THR A 277 -21.22 -9.31 -16.49
C THR A 277 -22.72 -9.25 -16.74
N ASN A 278 -23.23 -10.27 -17.42
CA ASN A 278 -24.64 -10.68 -17.32
C ASN A 278 -24.92 -11.17 -15.90
#